data_AF-Q0F8Y9-F1
#
_entry.id   AF-Q0F8Y9-F1
#
_cell.length_a   1.000
_cell.length_b   1.000
_cell.length_c   1.000
_cell.angle_alpha   90.00
_cell.angle_beta   90.00
_cell.angle_gamma   90.00
#
_symmetry.space_group_name_H-M   'P 1'
#
loop_
_entity.id
_entity.type
_entity.pdbx_description
1 polymer ?
#
loop_
_entity_poly.entity_id
_entity_poly.type
_entity_poly.pdbx_seq_one_letter_code
_entity_poly.pdbx_strand_id
1 'polypeptide(L)'
;MNNPSIVFDKLEIRAKSEQSNPALDRISIRDYIKEVEIGAFQVERDLTQRVKFNVVVEVSDSSSSSSDDVDDILSYDMIIEAIDEQLNFERLNLLETLADRVSEQILSHQQAIRVFIRIEKLDRIPGSLGVEIVRDCKNSKHDKDKSIITPSIVFIPNEIIQSNDLKDWLDAIAQYKKPTIICLENFFIPQKISLEIDSHHRIKLLAIEQAAWDLAGKDNRCVVVDTWTELDWSMKNNEVTVWAPSKMILDAVNKPSLKSEPLDLAIWLADEFNTDYIYHVGPECDYPNVQLISSPDFFK
;
A
#
# COMPACT_ATOMS: atom_id res chain seq x y z
N MET A 1 30.57 -14.83 7.36
CA MET A 1 29.15 -15.03 7.74
C MET A 1 28.80 -13.92 8.71
N ASN A 2 28.17 -12.85 8.22
CA ASN A 2 27.85 -11.67 9.02
C ASN A 2 26.78 -12.06 10.05
N ASN A 3 27.15 -12.01 11.33
CA ASN A 3 26.25 -12.36 12.42
C ASN A 3 25.39 -11.12 12.76
N PRO A 4 24.06 -11.14 12.54
CA PRO A 4 23.21 -9.96 12.68
C PRO A 4 23.24 -9.35 14.08
N SER A 5 23.45 -10.16 15.13
CA SER A 5 23.57 -9.65 16.51
C SER A 5 24.73 -8.67 16.73
N ILE A 6 25.79 -8.74 15.93
CA ILE A 6 26.97 -7.86 16.06
C ILE A 6 26.66 -6.44 15.53
N VAL A 7 25.60 -6.28 14.72
CA VAL A 7 25.24 -5.01 14.07
C VAL A 7 24.60 -4.01 15.05
N PHE A 8 24.24 -4.44 16.26
CA PHE A 8 23.76 -3.53 17.31
C PHE A 8 24.67 -3.43 18.54
N ASP A 9 25.67 -4.31 18.66
CA ASP A 9 26.62 -4.34 19.78
C ASP A 9 27.63 -3.17 19.77
N LYS A 10 28.28 -2.99 20.93
CA LYS A 10 29.33 -1.98 21.21
C LYS A 10 30.44 -2.06 20.15
N LEU A 11 30.92 -0.87 19.73
CA LEU A 11 31.93 -0.66 18.67
C LEU A 11 33.15 -1.60 18.76
N GLU A 12 33.57 -1.95 19.96
CA GLU A 12 34.75 -2.79 20.24
C GLU A 12 34.60 -4.26 19.81
N ILE A 13 33.37 -4.79 19.73
CA ILE A 13 33.09 -6.18 19.32
C ILE A 13 33.11 -6.30 17.78
N ARG A 14 32.74 -5.23 17.06
CA ARG A 14 32.69 -5.18 15.59
C ARG A 14 34.05 -5.12 14.92
N ALA A 15 34.99 -4.36 15.50
CA ALA A 15 36.34 -4.19 14.95
C ALA A 15 37.12 -5.52 14.84
N LYS A 16 36.68 -6.58 15.53
CA LYS A 16 37.32 -7.90 15.51
C LYS A 16 36.71 -8.91 14.53
N SER A 17 35.54 -8.65 13.94
CA SER A 17 34.77 -9.70 13.23
C SER A 17 34.71 -9.61 11.70
N GLU A 18 35.16 -8.52 11.05
CA GLU A 18 34.99 -8.37 9.60
C GLU A 18 36.33 -8.14 8.87
N GLN A 19 36.91 -9.22 8.33
CA GLN A 19 37.77 -9.16 7.14
C GLN A 19 36.90 -9.43 5.91
N SER A 20 37.03 -8.59 4.88
CA SER A 20 36.44 -8.67 3.52
C SER A 20 35.24 -7.75 3.22
N ASN A 21 35.47 -6.44 3.20
CA ASN A 21 35.08 -5.47 2.15
C ASN A 21 35.75 -4.12 2.49
N PRO A 22 36.01 -3.20 1.54
CA PRO A 22 36.36 -1.82 1.93
C PRO A 22 35.30 -1.31 2.90
N ALA A 23 35.74 -0.65 3.97
CA ALA A 23 34.89 -0.23 5.07
C ALA A 23 33.85 0.76 4.57
N LEU A 24 32.65 0.26 4.22
CA LEU A 24 31.51 1.11 3.88
C LEU A 24 31.16 1.94 5.12
N ASP A 25 30.92 3.22 4.90
CA ASP A 25 30.41 4.10 5.95
C ASP A 25 29.02 3.65 6.38
N ARG A 26 28.67 3.96 7.64
CA ARG A 26 27.41 3.54 8.25
C ARG A 26 26.66 4.70 8.86
N ILE A 27 25.38 4.78 8.53
CA ILE A 27 24.43 5.71 9.12
C ILE A 27 23.45 4.89 9.94
N SER A 28 23.16 5.32 11.17
CA SER A 28 22.32 4.52 12.07
C SER A 28 21.39 5.34 12.93
N ILE A 29 20.18 4.81 13.10
CA ILE A 29 19.21 5.25 14.09
C ILE A 29 19.07 4.15 15.15
N ARG A 30 19.08 4.55 16.42
CA ARG A 30 19.00 3.63 17.56
C ARG A 30 17.88 4.03 18.49
N ASP A 31 17.19 3.02 19.00
CA ASP A 31 16.11 3.15 19.98
C ASP A 31 15.07 4.24 19.63
N TYR A 32 14.77 4.39 18.33
CA TYR A 32 13.73 5.31 17.87
C TYR A 32 12.37 4.69 18.17
N ILE A 33 11.60 5.30 19.08
CA ILE A 33 10.32 4.76 19.55
C ILE A 33 9.19 5.60 18.98
N LYS A 34 8.20 4.93 18.38
CA LYS A 34 6.98 5.54 17.87
C LYS A 34 5.75 4.77 18.33
N GLU A 35 4.65 5.47 18.57
CA GLU A 35 3.35 4.84 18.79
C GLU A 35 2.73 4.48 17.45
N VAL A 36 2.41 3.21 17.28
CA VAL A 36 1.95 2.66 16.00
C VAL A 36 0.75 1.75 16.23
N GLU A 37 -0.28 1.87 15.40
CA GLU A 37 -1.33 0.87 15.30
C GLU A 37 -0.86 -0.27 14.39
N ILE A 38 -0.45 -1.39 14.98
CA ILE A 38 0.05 -2.55 14.23
C ILE A 38 -0.32 -3.84 14.94
N GLY A 39 -0.83 -4.82 14.21
CA GLY A 39 -1.20 -6.10 14.80
C GLY A 39 -2.12 -6.93 13.93
N ALA A 40 -1.99 -8.25 14.05
CA ALA A 40 -2.74 -9.23 13.27
C ALA A 40 -4.10 -9.58 13.91
N PHE A 41 -4.31 -9.23 15.18
CA PHE A 41 -5.56 -9.55 15.87
C PHE A 41 -6.54 -8.38 15.83
N GLN A 42 -7.84 -8.70 15.74
CA GLN A 42 -8.91 -7.70 15.76
C GLN A 42 -8.88 -6.84 17.04
N VAL A 43 -8.47 -7.43 18.18
CA VAL A 43 -8.36 -6.71 19.45
C VAL A 43 -7.23 -5.68 19.47
N GLU A 44 -6.31 -5.71 18.51
CA GLU A 44 -5.25 -4.73 18.33
C GLU A 44 -5.66 -3.59 17.37
N ARG A 45 -6.88 -3.63 16.81
CA ARG A 45 -7.39 -2.51 15.99
C ARG A 45 -7.78 -1.33 16.88
N ASP A 46 -7.54 -0.13 16.36
CA ASP A 46 -7.78 1.15 17.01
C ASP A 46 -7.00 1.33 18.33
N LEU A 47 -5.94 0.54 18.54
CA LEU A 47 -5.03 0.61 19.68
C LEU A 47 -3.60 0.85 19.22
N THR A 48 -2.94 1.86 19.79
CA THR A 48 -1.53 2.12 19.54
C THR A 48 -0.64 1.33 20.49
N GLN A 49 0.52 0.90 19.98
CA GLN A 49 1.57 0.21 20.73
C GLN A 49 2.90 0.91 20.47
N ARG A 50 3.78 0.95 21.46
CA ARG A 50 5.15 1.48 21.29
C ARG A 50 5.99 0.48 20.52
N VAL A 51 6.44 0.91 19.35
CA VAL A 51 7.34 0.17 18.47
C VAL A 51 8.68 0.86 18.44
N LYS A 52 9.74 0.08 18.65
CA LYS A 52 11.12 0.54 18.67
C LYS A 52 11.84 0.10 17.39
N PHE A 53 12.43 1.06 16.70
CA PHE A 53 13.18 0.89 15.46
C PHE A 53 14.67 1.06 15.74
N ASN A 54 15.46 0.13 15.22
CA ASN A 54 16.91 0.25 15.12
C ASN A 54 17.30 -0.04 13.67
N VAL A 55 17.90 0.93 13.00
CA VAL A 55 18.25 0.86 11.58
C VAL A 55 19.71 1.20 11.38
N VAL A 56 20.41 0.40 10.58
CA VAL A 56 21.78 0.69 10.13
C VAL A 56 21.81 0.56 8.61
N VAL A 57 22.28 1.60 7.94
CA VAL A 57 22.47 1.64 6.48
C VAL A 57 23.97 1.69 6.21
N GLU A 58 24.48 0.74 5.43
CA GLU A 58 25.80 0.79 4.82
C GLU A 58 25.69 1.59 3.52
N VAL A 59 26.49 2.65 3.39
CA VAL A 59 26.48 3.56 2.23
C VAL A 59 27.76 3.44 1.41
N SER A 60 27.66 3.70 0.11
CA SER A 60 28.83 3.80 -0.76
C SER A 60 29.69 5.02 -0.38
N ASP A 61 31.02 4.93 -0.57
CA ASP A 61 31.96 6.04 -0.33
C ASP A 61 31.47 7.35 -0.96
N SER A 62 31.37 8.39 -0.15
CA SER A 62 31.02 9.77 -0.54
C SER A 62 32.14 10.49 -1.31
N SER A 63 33.19 9.78 -1.73
CA SER A 63 34.35 10.37 -2.44
C SER A 63 34.01 11.04 -3.78
N SER A 64 32.76 10.95 -4.25
CA SER A 64 32.23 11.69 -5.41
C SER A 64 31.48 12.98 -5.08
N SER A 65 31.12 13.26 -3.82
CA SER A 65 30.48 14.53 -3.42
C SER A 65 31.56 15.49 -2.92
N SER A 66 32.17 16.24 -3.84
CA SER A 66 33.01 17.42 -3.54
C SER A 66 32.20 18.63 -3.03
N SER A 67 31.03 18.35 -2.46
CA SER A 67 29.94 19.24 -2.10
C SER A 67 29.61 18.90 -0.65
N ASP A 68 29.81 19.84 0.27
CA ASP A 68 29.40 19.73 1.69
C ASP A 68 27.87 19.97 1.82
N ASP A 69 27.12 19.61 0.77
CA ASP A 69 25.68 19.78 0.71
C ASP A 69 25.02 18.57 1.34
N VAL A 70 24.22 18.83 2.36
CA VAL A 70 23.50 17.83 3.14
C VAL A 70 22.50 17.08 2.25
N ASP A 71 22.03 17.73 1.18
CA ASP A 71 21.05 17.18 0.25
C ASP A 71 21.65 16.11 -0.71
N ASP A 72 22.97 16.06 -0.87
CA ASP A 72 23.67 15.08 -1.72
C ASP A 72 24.00 13.76 -0.98
N ILE A 73 23.70 13.69 0.32
CA ILE A 73 24.08 12.59 1.20
C ILE A 73 22.83 11.95 1.82
N LEU A 74 22.79 10.62 1.86
CA LEU A 74 21.78 9.88 2.61
C LEU A 74 21.80 10.34 4.07
N SER A 75 20.78 11.05 4.50
CA SER A 75 20.67 11.56 5.87
C SER A 75 19.97 10.54 6.77
N TYR A 76 20.10 10.70 8.10
CA TYR A 76 19.25 9.94 9.03
C TYR A 76 17.78 10.40 8.93
N ASP A 77 17.51 11.63 8.50
CA ASP A 77 16.16 12.12 8.28
C ASP A 77 15.44 11.30 7.20
N MET A 78 16.15 10.92 6.13
CA MET A 78 15.61 10.00 5.11
C MET A 78 15.16 8.65 5.69
N ILE A 79 15.88 8.12 6.70
CA ILE A 79 15.49 6.87 7.38
C ILE A 79 14.23 7.09 8.22
N ILE A 80 14.12 8.22 8.91
CA ILE A 80 12.93 8.57 9.69
C ILE A 80 11.72 8.75 8.75
N GLU A 81 11.90 9.48 7.66
CA GLU A 81 10.88 9.68 6.62
C GLU A 81 10.43 8.35 6.03
N ALA A 82 11.35 7.43 5.72
CA ALA A 82 10.98 6.11 5.23
C ALA A 82 10.16 5.29 6.23
N ILE A 83 10.44 5.40 7.53
CA ILE A 83 9.60 4.77 8.56
C ILE A 83 8.24 5.44 8.60
N ASP A 84 8.21 6.77 8.61
CA ASP A 84 7.01 7.57 8.80
C ASP A 84 6.04 7.47 7.63
N GLU A 85 6.55 7.49 6.39
CA GLU A 85 5.76 7.28 5.19
C GLU A 85 5.10 5.90 5.19
N GLN A 86 5.84 4.83 5.53
CA GLN A 86 5.27 3.48 5.58
C GLN A 86 4.21 3.32 6.67
N LEU A 87 4.39 4.00 7.81
CA LEU A 87 3.40 4.00 8.90
C LEU A 87 2.15 4.82 8.56
N ASN A 88 2.29 5.88 7.76
CA ASN A 88 1.19 6.73 7.33
C ASN A 88 0.46 6.20 6.09
N PHE A 89 1.09 5.31 5.33
CA PHE A 89 0.52 4.73 4.10
C PHE A 89 -0.57 3.70 4.39
N GLU A 90 -0.29 2.72 5.25
CA GLU A 90 -1.17 1.59 5.50
C GLU A 90 -0.98 1.06 6.92
N ARG A 91 -2.08 0.73 7.60
CA ARG A 91 -2.04 -0.03 8.86
C ARG A 91 -1.62 -1.47 8.57
N LEU A 92 -0.38 -1.80 8.90
CA LEU A 92 0.16 -3.13 8.70
C LEU A 92 -0.24 -4.12 9.81
N ASN A 93 -0.39 -5.38 9.44
CA ASN A 93 -0.66 -6.47 10.39
C ASN A 93 0.63 -7.06 10.98
N LEU A 94 1.73 -7.04 10.21
CA LEU A 94 2.97 -7.76 10.49
C LEU A 94 4.17 -6.81 10.54
N LEU A 95 5.06 -7.01 11.52
CA LEU A 95 6.30 -6.25 11.62
C LEU A 95 7.26 -6.62 10.48
N GLU A 96 7.18 -7.85 9.99
CA GLU A 96 7.90 -8.37 8.85
C GLU A 96 7.64 -7.53 7.60
N THR A 97 6.36 -7.26 7.30
CA THR A 97 5.96 -6.44 6.14
C THR A 97 6.42 -5.00 6.30
N LEU A 98 6.33 -4.43 7.50
CA LEU A 98 6.82 -3.07 7.77
C LEU A 98 8.33 -2.99 7.55
N ALA A 99 9.08 -3.94 8.11
CA ALA A 99 10.52 -3.98 7.96
C ALA A 99 10.94 -4.11 6.50
N ASP A 100 10.26 -4.98 5.73
CA ASP A 100 10.55 -5.19 4.31
C ASP A 100 10.29 -3.91 3.50
N ARG A 101 9.12 -3.28 3.63
CA ARG A 101 8.80 -2.04 2.90
C ARG A 101 9.72 -0.87 3.26
N VAL A 102 10.02 -0.67 4.54
CA VAL A 102 10.98 0.36 4.99
C VAL A 102 12.36 0.08 4.39
N SER A 103 12.79 -1.18 4.36
CA SER A 103 14.07 -1.55 3.77
C SER A 103 14.15 -1.29 2.27
N GLU A 104 13.06 -1.56 1.53
CA GLU A 104 12.97 -1.30 0.09
C GLU A 104 13.00 0.20 -0.21
N GLN A 105 12.30 1.00 0.59
CA GLN A 105 12.31 2.45 0.44
C GLN A 105 13.71 3.03 0.71
N ILE A 106 14.39 2.62 1.78
CA ILE A 106 15.76 3.05 2.07
C ILE A 106 16.72 2.64 0.95
N LEU A 107 16.62 1.40 0.45
CA LEU A 107 17.47 0.88 -0.63
C LEU A 107 17.16 1.48 -2.00
N SER A 108 16.08 2.25 -2.15
CA SER A 108 15.81 3.02 -3.37
C SER A 108 16.76 4.21 -3.52
N HIS A 109 17.37 4.67 -2.43
CA HIS A 109 18.37 5.73 -2.46
C HIS A 109 19.68 5.24 -3.09
N GLN A 110 20.28 6.05 -3.98
CA GLN A 110 21.43 5.62 -4.79
C GLN A 110 22.67 5.22 -3.98
N GLN A 111 22.89 5.88 -2.84
CA GLN A 111 24.03 5.59 -1.95
C GLN A 111 23.79 4.38 -1.02
N ALA A 112 22.56 3.89 -0.88
CA ALA A 112 22.25 2.79 0.04
C ALA A 112 22.68 1.45 -0.57
N ILE A 113 23.64 0.78 0.08
CA ILE A 113 24.15 -0.52 -0.38
C ILE A 113 23.47 -1.67 0.37
N ARG A 114 23.36 -1.54 1.69
CA ARG A 114 22.77 -2.57 2.55
C ARG A 114 22.08 -1.92 3.73
N VAL A 115 20.98 -2.51 4.16
CA VAL A 115 20.24 -2.06 5.35
C VAL A 115 19.99 -3.22 6.31
N PHE A 116 20.15 -2.93 7.59
CA PHE A 116 19.85 -3.80 8.72
C PHE A 116 18.75 -3.12 9.52
N ILE A 117 17.61 -3.79 9.65
CA ILE A 117 16.45 -3.25 10.36
C ILE A 117 16.05 -4.21 11.45
N ARG A 118 15.90 -3.68 12.66
CA ARG A 118 15.28 -4.37 13.79
C ARG A 118 14.09 -3.57 14.29
N ILE A 119 12.93 -4.20 14.33
CA ILE A 119 11.67 -3.60 14.79
C ILE A 119 11.13 -4.43 15.94
N GLU A 120 10.84 -3.79 17.08
CA GLU A 120 10.38 -4.47 18.29
C GLU A 120 9.12 -3.82 18.88
N LYS A 121 8.12 -4.62 19.24
CA LYS A 121 6.99 -4.21 20.11
C LYS A 121 7.42 -4.26 21.57
N LEU A 122 7.19 -3.18 22.31
CA LEU A 122 7.58 -3.05 23.71
C LEU A 122 6.47 -3.43 24.71
N ASP A 123 5.21 -3.43 24.27
CA ASP A 123 4.08 -3.49 25.20
C ASP A 123 3.40 -4.87 25.27
N ARG A 124 3.81 -5.84 24.43
CA ARG A 124 3.12 -7.12 24.29
C ARG A 124 3.52 -8.17 25.33
N ILE A 125 4.77 -8.15 25.80
CA ILE A 125 5.32 -9.09 26.77
C ILE A 125 6.30 -8.37 27.71
N PRO A 126 6.64 -8.92 28.88
CA PRO A 126 7.80 -8.45 29.64
C PRO A 126 9.08 -8.59 28.79
N GLY A 127 9.65 -7.46 28.36
CA GLY A 127 10.79 -7.42 27.43
C GLY A 127 10.39 -6.83 26.08
N SER A 128 11.01 -7.31 25.00
CA SER A 128 10.69 -6.90 23.63
C SER A 128 10.53 -8.13 22.73
N LEU A 129 9.58 -8.06 21.79
CA LEU A 129 9.40 -9.04 20.72
C LEU A 129 9.50 -8.31 19.39
N GLY A 130 10.24 -8.86 18.43
CA GLY A 130 10.46 -8.17 17.18
C GLY A 130 10.99 -9.03 16.06
N VAL A 131 11.25 -8.37 14.95
CA VAL A 131 11.86 -8.95 13.74
C VAL A 131 13.18 -8.25 13.48
N GLU A 132 14.11 -8.98 12.85
CA GLU A 132 15.38 -8.45 12.38
C GLU A 132 15.62 -8.94 10.96
N ILE A 133 15.88 -8.01 10.04
CA ILE A 133 16.12 -8.32 8.63
C ILE A 133 17.38 -7.64 8.12
N VAL A 134 17.95 -8.23 7.07
CA VAL A 134 19.04 -7.66 6.28
C VAL A 134 18.64 -7.70 4.82
N ARG A 135 18.82 -6.59 4.12
CA ARG A 135 18.56 -6.44 2.68
C ARG A 135 19.72 -5.71 2.01
N ASP A 136 20.02 -6.09 0.78
CA ASP A 136 21.11 -5.57 -0.03
C ASP A 136 20.54 -5.06 -1.35
N CYS A 137 21.06 -3.95 -1.89
CA CYS A 137 20.55 -3.34 -3.12
C CYS A 137 20.66 -4.26 -4.35
N LYS A 138 21.51 -5.31 -4.29
CA LYS A 138 21.59 -6.32 -5.37
C LYS A 138 20.47 -7.36 -5.34
N ASN A 139 19.80 -7.50 -4.20
CA ASN A 139 18.71 -8.45 -3.99
C ASN A 139 17.34 -7.77 -3.91
N SER A 140 17.26 -6.44 -4.02
CA SER A 140 15.97 -5.76 -4.11
C SER A 140 15.31 -6.10 -5.44
N LYS A 141 14.07 -6.57 -5.39
CA LYS A 141 13.31 -7.03 -6.57
C LYS A 141 12.63 -5.89 -7.35
N HIS A 142 13.02 -4.64 -7.13
CA HIS A 142 12.33 -3.50 -7.73
C HIS A 142 13.03 -3.00 -9.00
N ASP A 143 12.28 -3.04 -10.10
CA ASP A 143 12.55 -2.29 -11.32
C ASP A 143 12.61 -0.79 -10.99
N LYS A 144 13.70 -0.14 -11.44
CA LYS A 144 14.00 1.27 -11.17
C LYS A 144 13.09 2.26 -11.91
N ASP A 145 12.11 1.79 -12.69
CA ASP A 145 11.11 2.62 -13.35
C ASP A 145 9.82 2.70 -12.51
N LYS A 146 9.82 3.59 -11.52
CA LYS A 146 8.56 4.12 -10.95
C LYS A 146 8.00 5.19 -11.90
N SER A 147 7.59 4.79 -13.11
CA SER A 147 6.65 5.63 -13.86
C SER A 147 5.35 5.65 -13.06
N ILE A 148 4.94 6.82 -12.55
CA ILE A 148 3.69 6.96 -11.82
C ILE A 148 2.56 6.77 -12.83
N ILE A 149 1.93 5.60 -12.80
CA ILE A 149 0.80 5.27 -13.66
C ILE A 149 -0.47 5.72 -12.93
N THR A 150 -1.24 6.63 -13.53
CA THR A 150 -2.53 7.06 -12.99
C THR A 150 -3.67 6.24 -13.62
N PRO A 151 -4.43 5.46 -12.84
CA PRO A 151 -5.54 4.69 -13.37
C PRO A 151 -6.73 5.58 -13.72
N SER A 152 -7.61 5.07 -14.56
CA SER A 152 -8.97 5.59 -14.72
C SER A 152 -9.90 4.79 -13.82
N ILE A 153 -10.65 5.48 -12.95
CA ILE A 153 -11.62 4.82 -12.08
C ILE A 153 -12.97 4.82 -12.76
N VAL A 154 -13.56 3.64 -12.92
CA VAL A 154 -14.84 3.45 -13.58
C VAL A 154 -15.82 2.83 -12.59
N PHE A 155 -16.90 3.55 -12.30
CA PHE A 155 -17.98 3.07 -11.46
C PHE A 155 -19.08 2.42 -12.30
N ILE A 156 -19.38 1.15 -12.04
CA ILE A 156 -20.40 0.38 -12.76
C ILE A 156 -21.55 0.04 -11.79
N PRO A 157 -22.78 0.56 -12.02
CA PRO A 157 -23.93 0.25 -11.19
C PRO A 157 -24.51 -1.14 -11.48
N ASN A 158 -25.29 -1.66 -10.54
CA ASN A 158 -25.88 -3.00 -10.65
C ASN A 158 -26.77 -3.18 -11.88
N GLU A 159 -27.42 -2.10 -12.33
CA GLU A 159 -28.27 -2.08 -13.52
C GLU A 159 -27.51 -2.50 -14.78
N ILE A 160 -26.25 -2.08 -14.90
CA ILE A 160 -25.37 -2.41 -16.02
C ILE A 160 -24.80 -3.83 -15.85
N ILE A 161 -24.47 -4.24 -14.63
CA ILE A 161 -24.00 -5.61 -14.33
C ILE A 161 -25.08 -6.68 -14.64
N GLN A 162 -26.35 -6.29 -14.61
CA GLN A 162 -27.49 -7.16 -14.92
C GLN A 162 -28.03 -6.98 -16.35
N SER A 163 -27.55 -5.97 -17.08
CA SER A 163 -27.99 -5.71 -18.45
C SER A 163 -27.31 -6.62 -19.46
N ASN A 164 -27.86 -6.67 -20.67
CA ASN A 164 -27.23 -7.36 -21.79
C ASN A 164 -26.03 -6.58 -22.36
N ASP A 165 -25.88 -5.30 -22.01
CA ASP A 165 -24.86 -4.41 -22.53
C ASP A 165 -23.54 -4.51 -21.76
N LEU A 166 -23.50 -5.25 -20.65
CA LEU A 166 -22.31 -5.43 -19.80
C LEU A 166 -21.08 -5.81 -20.62
N LYS A 167 -21.25 -6.74 -21.57
CA LYS A 167 -20.15 -7.24 -22.38
C LYS A 167 -19.54 -6.14 -23.25
N ASP A 168 -20.36 -5.28 -23.83
CA ASP A 168 -19.90 -4.18 -24.68
C ASP A 168 -19.12 -3.14 -23.86
N TRP A 169 -19.55 -2.88 -22.62
CA TRP A 169 -18.82 -2.03 -21.67
C TRP A 169 -17.47 -2.62 -21.30
N LEU A 170 -17.43 -3.90 -20.92
CA LEU A 170 -16.18 -4.58 -20.55
C LEU A 170 -15.22 -4.69 -21.75
N ASP A 171 -15.74 -4.91 -22.96
CA ASP A 171 -14.96 -4.93 -24.19
C ASP A 171 -14.32 -3.57 -24.48
N ALA A 172 -15.06 -2.48 -24.25
CA ALA A 172 -14.53 -1.12 -24.41
C ALA A 172 -13.47 -0.79 -23.33
N ILE A 173 -13.73 -1.12 -22.06
CA ILE A 173 -12.78 -0.92 -20.96
C ILE A 173 -11.48 -1.71 -21.18
N ALA A 174 -11.58 -2.96 -21.63
CA ALA A 174 -10.41 -3.81 -21.89
C ALA A 174 -9.54 -3.29 -23.04
N GLN A 175 -10.10 -2.51 -23.97
CA GLN A 175 -9.38 -1.89 -25.09
C GLN A 175 -8.81 -0.52 -24.74
N TYR A 176 -9.19 0.04 -23.60
CA TYR A 176 -8.76 1.37 -23.19
C TYR A 176 -7.26 1.40 -22.90
N LYS A 177 -6.60 2.46 -23.35
CA LYS A 177 -5.13 2.58 -23.26
C LYS A 177 -4.60 2.88 -21.86
N LYS A 178 -5.45 3.35 -20.96
CA LYS A 178 -5.08 3.63 -19.57
C LYS A 178 -5.56 2.47 -18.69
N PRO A 179 -4.78 2.07 -17.68
CA PRO A 179 -5.23 1.05 -16.74
C PRO A 179 -6.50 1.51 -16.05
N THR A 180 -7.44 0.58 -15.89
CA THR A 180 -8.77 0.90 -15.40
C THR A 180 -9.07 0.07 -14.16
N ILE A 181 -9.55 0.74 -13.13
CA ILE A 181 -10.05 0.12 -11.90
C ILE A 181 -11.56 0.27 -11.88
N ILE A 182 -12.26 -0.87 -11.85
CA ILE A 182 -13.72 -0.95 -11.78
C ILE A 182 -14.15 -0.94 -10.31
N CYS A 183 -14.96 0.05 -9.95
CA CYS A 183 -15.66 0.16 -8.67
C CYS A 183 -17.13 -0.19 -8.88
N LEU A 184 -17.73 -0.85 -7.89
CA LEU A 184 -19.08 -1.39 -8.00
C LEU A 184 -19.99 -0.89 -6.89
N GLU A 185 -21.29 -0.96 -7.13
CA GLU A 185 -22.32 -0.80 -6.11
C GLU A 185 -22.41 -2.02 -5.18
N ASN A 186 -23.15 -1.87 -4.08
CA ASN A 186 -23.46 -2.99 -3.19
C ASN A 186 -24.25 -4.06 -3.95
N PHE A 187 -23.83 -5.32 -3.85
CA PHE A 187 -24.68 -6.45 -4.21
C PHE A 187 -25.93 -6.43 -3.32
N PHE A 188 -27.10 -6.69 -3.92
CA PHE A 188 -28.41 -6.53 -3.28
C PHE A 188 -28.44 -7.07 -1.82
N ILE A 189 -28.51 -6.15 -0.84
CA ILE A 189 -28.52 -6.48 0.59
C ILE A 189 -29.98 -6.53 1.07
N PRO A 190 -30.50 -7.67 1.58
CA PRO A 190 -31.80 -7.68 2.25
C PRO A 190 -31.77 -6.77 3.50
N GLN A 191 -32.87 -6.02 3.72
CA GLN A 191 -32.90 -4.89 4.64
C GLN A 191 -32.76 -5.25 6.15
N LYS A 192 -31.95 -4.45 6.86
CA LYS A 192 -31.72 -4.29 8.32
C LYS A 192 -31.39 -5.56 9.12
N ILE A 193 -30.09 -5.82 9.31
CA ILE A 193 -29.61 -6.91 10.19
C ILE A 193 -28.81 -6.40 11.41
N SER A 194 -28.15 -5.23 11.32
CA SER A 194 -27.33 -4.70 12.43
C SER A 194 -27.88 -3.40 13.02
N LEU A 195 -27.94 -3.32 14.35
CA LEU A 195 -28.20 -2.08 15.10
C LEU A 195 -26.91 -1.24 15.30
N GLU A 196 -25.75 -1.87 15.19
CA GLU A 196 -24.44 -1.24 15.37
C GLU A 196 -23.86 -0.78 14.03
N ILE A 197 -23.32 0.45 14.01
CA ILE A 197 -22.87 1.12 12.78
C ILE A 197 -21.65 0.46 12.14
N ASP A 198 -20.70 -0.03 12.95
CA ASP A 198 -19.46 -0.65 12.46
C ASP A 198 -19.74 -1.99 11.78
N SER A 199 -20.57 -2.81 12.43
CA SER A 199 -21.06 -4.07 11.87
C SER A 199 -21.85 -3.84 10.57
N HIS A 200 -22.68 -2.79 10.50
CA HIS A 200 -23.41 -2.43 9.29
C HIS A 200 -22.47 -1.96 8.15
N HIS A 201 -21.48 -1.15 8.47
CA HIS A 201 -20.45 -0.71 7.52
C HIS A 201 -19.68 -1.90 6.94
N ARG A 202 -19.27 -2.86 7.79
CA ARG A 202 -18.60 -4.09 7.34
C ARG A 202 -19.48 -4.92 6.39
N ILE A 203 -20.77 -5.05 6.69
CA ILE A 203 -21.72 -5.75 5.80
C ILE A 203 -21.82 -5.05 4.44
N LYS A 204 -21.89 -3.71 4.41
CA LYS A 204 -21.89 -2.95 3.16
C LYS A 204 -20.63 -3.20 2.33
N LEU A 205 -19.45 -3.14 2.94
CA LEU A 205 -18.18 -3.40 2.24
C LEU A 205 -18.13 -4.82 1.64
N LEU A 206 -18.54 -5.82 2.42
CA LEU A 206 -18.63 -7.20 1.93
C LEU A 206 -19.65 -7.37 0.79
N ALA A 207 -20.72 -6.57 0.77
CA ALA A 207 -21.67 -6.59 -0.33
C ALA A 207 -21.07 -6.04 -1.64
N ILE A 208 -20.17 -5.05 -1.57
CA ILE A 208 -19.42 -4.60 -2.76
C ILE A 208 -18.48 -5.71 -3.25
N GLU A 209 -17.80 -6.40 -2.34
CA GLU A 209 -16.93 -7.54 -2.72
C GLU A 209 -17.72 -8.69 -3.33
N GLN A 210 -18.93 -8.96 -2.85
CA GLN A 210 -19.82 -9.94 -3.48
C GLN A 210 -20.18 -9.53 -4.91
N ALA A 211 -20.42 -8.25 -5.18
CA ALA A 211 -20.64 -7.74 -6.53
C ALA A 211 -19.38 -7.90 -7.40
N ALA A 212 -18.20 -7.68 -6.84
CA ALA A 212 -16.92 -7.88 -7.54
C ALA A 212 -16.74 -9.33 -7.98
N TRP A 213 -17.01 -10.28 -7.08
CA TRP A 213 -16.94 -11.71 -7.40
C TRP A 213 -18.05 -12.17 -8.36
N ASP A 214 -19.26 -11.59 -8.29
CA ASP A 214 -20.32 -11.85 -9.27
C ASP A 214 -19.90 -11.38 -10.68
N LEU A 215 -19.31 -10.18 -10.79
CA LEU A 215 -18.80 -9.66 -12.05
C LEU A 215 -17.65 -10.52 -12.61
N ALA A 216 -16.70 -10.94 -11.76
CA ALA A 216 -15.62 -11.85 -12.15
C ALA A 216 -16.12 -13.24 -12.56
N GLY A 217 -17.27 -13.67 -12.02
CA GLY A 217 -17.95 -14.89 -12.45
C GLY A 217 -18.60 -14.76 -13.84
N LYS A 218 -18.91 -13.55 -14.29
CA LYS A 218 -19.54 -13.26 -15.59
C LYS A 218 -18.52 -13.07 -16.72
N ASP A 219 -17.32 -12.54 -16.42
CA ASP A 219 -16.25 -12.32 -17.40
C ASP A 219 -14.89 -12.67 -16.80
N ASN A 220 -14.12 -13.53 -17.48
CA ASN A 220 -12.85 -14.04 -16.99
C ASN A 220 -11.69 -13.04 -17.03
N ARG A 221 -11.87 -11.89 -17.67
CA ARG A 221 -10.88 -10.80 -17.71
C ARG A 221 -10.90 -9.95 -16.45
N CYS A 222 -12.01 -9.98 -15.70
CA CYS A 222 -12.20 -9.21 -14.48
C CYS A 222 -11.43 -9.87 -13.32
N VAL A 223 -10.32 -9.25 -12.91
CA VAL A 223 -9.48 -9.71 -11.81
C VAL A 223 -9.84 -8.94 -10.55
N VAL A 224 -10.32 -9.64 -9.52
CA VAL A 224 -10.68 -9.03 -8.23
C VAL A 224 -9.42 -8.81 -7.40
N VAL A 225 -9.24 -7.60 -6.88
CA VAL A 225 -8.06 -7.18 -6.13
C VAL A 225 -8.45 -6.45 -4.84
N ASP A 226 -7.78 -6.77 -3.72
CA ASP A 226 -8.06 -6.19 -2.40
C ASP A 226 -6.87 -5.52 -1.71
N THR A 227 -5.70 -5.42 -2.38
CA THR A 227 -4.50 -4.78 -1.82
C THR A 227 -3.90 -3.71 -2.72
N TRP A 228 -3.22 -2.71 -2.13
CA TRP A 228 -2.45 -1.69 -2.86
C TRP A 228 -1.39 -2.29 -3.79
N THR A 229 -0.67 -3.32 -3.33
CA THR A 229 0.41 -3.95 -4.10
C THR A 229 -0.13 -4.71 -5.33
N GLU A 230 -1.26 -5.40 -5.18
CA GLU A 230 -1.91 -6.07 -6.31
C GLU A 230 -2.53 -5.06 -7.28
N LEU A 231 -3.07 -3.93 -6.79
CA LEU A 231 -3.55 -2.85 -7.67
C LEU A 231 -2.39 -2.30 -8.52
N ASP A 232 -1.25 -1.98 -7.91
CA ASP A 232 -0.05 -1.53 -8.64
C ASP A 232 0.40 -2.54 -9.69
N TRP A 233 0.44 -3.82 -9.32
CA TRP A 233 0.80 -4.89 -10.25
C TRP A 233 -0.19 -4.99 -11.41
N SER A 234 -1.49 -4.99 -11.12
CA SER A 234 -2.56 -5.09 -12.12
C SER A 234 -2.54 -3.92 -13.11
N MET A 235 -2.30 -2.70 -12.61
CA MET A 235 -2.16 -1.50 -13.43
C MET A 235 -0.97 -1.58 -14.40
N LYS A 236 0.17 -2.11 -13.94
CA LYS A 236 1.37 -2.31 -14.78
C LYS A 236 1.17 -3.35 -15.88
N ASN A 237 0.28 -4.32 -15.66
CA ASN A 237 -0.05 -5.37 -16.63
C ASN A 237 -1.29 -5.04 -17.48
N ASN A 238 -1.93 -3.89 -17.25
CA ASN A 238 -3.15 -3.43 -17.93
C ASN A 238 -4.30 -4.46 -17.87
N GLU A 239 -4.45 -5.13 -16.73
CA GLU A 239 -5.58 -6.05 -16.48
C GLU A 239 -6.85 -5.27 -16.12
N VAL A 240 -8.01 -5.83 -16.47
CA VAL A 240 -9.32 -5.26 -16.08
C VAL A 240 -9.52 -5.55 -14.60
N THR A 241 -9.20 -4.56 -13.78
CA THR A 241 -9.15 -4.72 -12.33
C THR A 241 -10.51 -4.40 -11.72
N VAL A 242 -11.01 -5.26 -10.84
CA VAL A 242 -12.22 -5.02 -10.07
C VAL A 242 -11.85 -4.86 -8.60
N TRP A 243 -12.21 -3.73 -8.00
CA TRP A 243 -11.80 -3.41 -6.65
C TRP A 243 -12.68 -4.08 -5.59
N ALA A 244 -12.05 -4.84 -4.70
CA ALA A 244 -12.63 -5.37 -3.47
C ALA A 244 -12.22 -4.48 -2.28
N PRO A 245 -13.12 -3.63 -1.75
CA PRO A 245 -12.70 -2.48 -0.96
C PRO A 245 -12.39 -2.76 0.51
N SER A 246 -12.83 -3.88 1.08
CA SER A 246 -12.92 -3.96 2.54
C SER A 246 -11.58 -3.97 3.23
N LYS A 247 -10.57 -4.64 2.66
CA LYS A 247 -9.24 -4.70 3.26
C LYS A 247 -8.58 -3.33 3.23
N MET A 248 -8.52 -2.70 2.05
CA MET A 248 -7.91 -1.37 1.88
C MET A 248 -8.57 -0.31 2.77
N ILE A 249 -9.90 -0.28 2.85
CA ILE A 249 -10.61 0.71 3.69
C ILE A 249 -10.36 0.49 5.18
N LEU A 250 -10.35 -0.77 5.64
CA LEU A 250 -10.15 -1.05 7.06
C LEU A 250 -8.70 -0.86 7.51
N ASP A 251 -7.76 -1.06 6.61
CA ASP A 251 -6.33 -0.88 6.86
C ASP A 251 -5.86 0.53 6.46
N ALA A 252 -6.73 1.39 5.90
CA ALA A 252 -6.41 2.78 5.62
C ALA A 252 -6.18 3.58 6.91
N VAL A 253 -5.16 4.44 6.90
CA VAL A 253 -4.92 5.41 7.98
C VAL A 253 -5.96 6.53 7.92
N ASN A 254 -6.22 7.06 6.72
CA ASN A 254 -7.27 8.05 6.46
C ASN A 254 -8.53 7.37 5.90
N LYS A 255 -9.39 6.89 6.81
CA LYS A 255 -10.60 6.12 6.44
C LYS A 255 -11.71 7.04 5.91
N PRO A 256 -12.46 6.61 4.87
CA PRO A 256 -13.72 7.25 4.52
C PRO A 256 -14.75 7.13 5.66
N SER A 257 -15.80 7.96 5.61
CA SER A 257 -16.86 7.96 6.62
C SER A 257 -17.57 6.60 6.70
N LEU A 258 -17.94 6.14 7.90
CA LEU A 258 -18.73 4.91 8.08
C LEU A 258 -20.11 4.95 7.39
N LYS A 259 -20.55 6.16 6.97
CA LYS A 259 -21.81 6.39 6.25
C LYS A 259 -21.61 6.50 4.73
N SER A 260 -20.37 6.44 4.25
CA SER A 260 -20.06 6.52 2.83
C SER A 260 -20.83 5.45 2.04
N GLU A 261 -21.41 5.87 0.93
CA GLU A 261 -22.02 4.98 -0.05
C GLU A 261 -20.96 4.54 -1.07
N PRO A 262 -21.22 3.51 -1.91
CA PRO A 262 -20.19 2.91 -2.78
C PRO A 262 -19.47 3.90 -3.69
N LEU A 263 -20.20 4.90 -4.20
CA LEU A 263 -19.60 5.95 -5.03
C LEU A 263 -18.64 6.85 -4.22
N ASP A 264 -18.95 7.15 -2.95
CA ASP A 264 -18.04 7.89 -2.07
C ASP A 264 -16.75 7.10 -1.81
N LEU A 265 -16.82 5.77 -1.78
CA LEU A 265 -15.64 4.90 -1.65
C LEU A 265 -14.80 4.90 -2.93
N ALA A 266 -15.44 4.94 -4.10
CA ALA A 266 -14.75 5.10 -5.37
C ALA A 266 -14.06 6.47 -5.48
N ILE A 267 -14.68 7.52 -4.94
CA ILE A 267 -14.08 8.86 -4.83
C ILE A 267 -12.87 8.83 -3.91
N TRP A 268 -12.99 8.21 -2.74
CA TRP A 268 -11.84 8.05 -1.83
C TRP A 268 -10.67 7.34 -2.52
N LEU A 269 -10.92 6.26 -3.28
CA LEU A 269 -9.87 5.58 -4.05
C LEU A 269 -9.25 6.49 -5.13
N ALA A 270 -10.05 7.34 -5.77
CA ALA A 270 -9.59 8.32 -6.74
C ALA A 270 -8.62 9.35 -6.14
N ASP A 271 -8.95 9.83 -4.95
CA ASP A 271 -8.13 10.79 -4.21
C ASP A 271 -6.79 10.16 -3.83
N GLU A 272 -6.76 8.90 -3.39
CA GLU A 272 -5.52 8.17 -3.06
C GLU A 272 -4.59 8.01 -4.27
N PHE A 273 -5.14 7.84 -5.47
CA PHE A 273 -4.36 7.78 -6.72
C PHE A 273 -4.09 9.16 -7.36
N ASN A 274 -4.59 10.25 -6.76
CA ASN A 274 -4.55 11.60 -7.34
C ASN A 274 -5.12 11.65 -8.78
N THR A 275 -6.24 10.96 -9.02
CA THR A 275 -6.88 10.94 -10.34
C THR A 275 -7.92 12.05 -10.47
N ASP A 276 -7.85 12.82 -11.56
CA ASP A 276 -8.71 13.99 -11.76
C ASP A 276 -10.19 13.66 -12.07
N TYR A 277 -10.49 12.42 -12.52
CA TYR A 277 -11.83 12.06 -13.01
C TYR A 277 -12.22 10.63 -12.66
N ILE A 278 -13.47 10.48 -12.21
CA ILE A 278 -14.16 9.19 -12.05
C ILE A 278 -15.20 9.10 -13.16
N TYR A 279 -15.28 7.95 -13.80
CA TYR A 279 -16.23 7.69 -14.87
C TYR A 279 -17.40 6.86 -14.35
N HIS A 280 -18.60 7.43 -14.33
CA HIS A 280 -19.82 6.71 -13.93
C HIS A 280 -20.54 6.18 -15.17
N VAL A 281 -20.70 4.87 -15.25
CA VAL A 281 -21.40 4.21 -16.35
C VAL A 281 -22.90 4.24 -16.08
N GLY A 282 -23.69 4.87 -16.95
CA GLY A 282 -25.15 4.83 -16.84
C GLY A 282 -25.87 6.14 -17.19
N PRO A 283 -27.18 6.21 -16.89
CA PRO A 283 -28.03 7.32 -17.34
C PRO A 283 -28.02 8.55 -16.42
N GLU A 284 -27.72 8.40 -15.13
CA GLU A 284 -27.76 9.51 -14.15
C GLU A 284 -26.61 9.40 -13.13
N CYS A 285 -25.97 10.54 -12.85
CA CYS A 285 -25.08 10.73 -11.70
C CYS A 285 -25.02 12.23 -11.40
N ASP A 286 -25.27 12.64 -10.15
CA ASP A 286 -25.22 14.04 -9.73
C ASP A 286 -24.10 14.24 -8.69
N TYR A 287 -22.85 14.19 -9.17
CA TYR A 287 -21.65 14.40 -8.35
C TYR A 287 -20.64 15.31 -9.08
N PRO A 288 -20.03 16.30 -8.40
CA PRO A 288 -19.24 17.35 -9.04
C PRO A 288 -17.93 16.88 -9.72
N ASN A 289 -17.38 15.75 -9.28
CA ASN A 289 -16.12 15.19 -9.80
C ASN A 289 -16.31 13.87 -10.57
N VAL A 290 -17.55 13.59 -11.01
CA VAL A 290 -17.91 12.35 -11.69
C VAL A 290 -18.37 12.66 -13.10
N GLN A 291 -17.67 12.11 -14.09
CA GLN A 291 -18.05 12.20 -15.49
C GLN A 291 -19.01 11.07 -15.83
N LEU A 292 -20.23 11.43 -16.21
CA LEU A 292 -21.22 10.48 -16.69
C LEU A 292 -20.86 9.99 -18.09
N ILE A 293 -20.75 8.67 -18.27
CA ILE A 293 -20.58 8.05 -19.57
C ILE A 293 -21.84 7.25 -19.91
N SER A 294 -22.51 7.69 -20.97
CA SER A 294 -23.74 7.06 -21.45
C SER A 294 -23.53 6.11 -22.63
N SER A 295 -22.31 6.03 -23.19
CA SER A 295 -21.96 5.12 -24.30
C SER A 295 -20.57 4.48 -24.12
N PRO A 296 -20.41 3.17 -24.40
CA PRO A 296 -19.12 2.48 -24.38
C PRO A 296 -18.08 3.09 -25.34
N ASP A 297 -18.48 3.84 -26.35
CA ASP A 297 -17.57 4.42 -27.35
C ASP A 297 -16.55 5.40 -26.78
N PHE A 298 -16.74 5.89 -25.54
CA PHE A 298 -15.76 6.71 -24.86
C PHE A 298 -14.43 5.98 -24.60
N PHE A 299 -14.47 4.67 -24.37
CA PHE A 299 -13.28 3.87 -24.01
C PHE A 299 -12.57 3.23 -25.21
N LYS A 300 -13.12 3.37 -26.43
CA LYS A 300 -12.51 2.88 -27.68
C LYS A 300 -11.51 3.89 -28.26
#